data_AF-A0A941XST1-F1
#
_entry.id   AF-A0A941XST1-F1
#
_cell.length_a   1.000
_cell.length_b   1.000
_cell.length_c   1.000
_cell.angle_alpha   90.00
_cell.angle_beta   90.00
_cell.angle_gamma   90.00
#
_symmetry.space_group_name_H-M   'P 1'
#
loop_
_entity.id
_entity.type
_entity.pdbx_description
1 polymer ?
#
loop_
_entity_poly.entity_id
_entity_poly.type
_entity_poly.pdbx_seq_one_letter_code
_entity_poly.pdbx_strand_id
1 'polypeptide(L)'
;LMQSLNQNGSYTVNDVLLAKLHEIDSVYVDEAKTEGEIKNLYSDKGILIDPHTSVAYSGYLMTKPQGFTVCVSTASPYKFPKTIAKALGLDSSKDEIALIEEIKNKTGVMPDERILALKDIKLNPFVCEKDKIKENVVKKVKEYAKN
;
A
#
# COMPACT_ATOMS: atom_id res chain seq x y z
N LEU A 1 -11.56 -3.53 -27.70
CA LEU A 1 -11.25 -3.87 -26.29
C LEU A 1 -12.00 -2.99 -25.30
N MET A 2 -11.72 -1.68 -25.23
CA MET A 2 -12.36 -0.78 -24.24
C MET A 2 -13.90 -0.71 -24.34
N GLN A 3 -14.47 -0.81 -25.54
CA GLN A 3 -15.93 -0.89 -25.70
C GLN A 3 -16.53 -2.15 -25.06
N SER A 4 -15.90 -3.32 -25.26
CA SER A 4 -16.33 -4.57 -24.61
C SER A 4 -16.17 -4.50 -23.11
N LEU A 5 -15.08 -3.91 -22.59
CA LEU A 5 -14.91 -3.70 -21.16
C LEU A 5 -16.06 -2.86 -20.57
N ASN A 6 -16.41 -1.77 -21.25
CA ASN A 6 -17.47 -0.86 -20.81
C ASN A 6 -18.87 -1.50 -20.85
N GLN A 7 -19.14 -2.35 -21.85
CA GLN A 7 -20.46 -2.97 -22.04
C GLN A 7 -20.63 -4.27 -21.27
N ASN A 8 -19.59 -5.10 -21.19
CA ASN A 8 -19.65 -6.49 -20.71
C ASN A 8 -18.82 -6.73 -19.43
N GLY A 9 -18.08 -5.72 -18.95
CA GLY A 9 -17.16 -5.87 -17.81
C GLY A 9 -15.92 -6.70 -18.10
N SER A 10 -15.69 -7.13 -19.35
CA SER A 10 -14.56 -7.97 -19.74
C SER A 10 -14.19 -7.82 -21.22
N TYR A 11 -12.96 -8.22 -21.55
CA TYR A 11 -12.50 -8.40 -22.93
C TYR A 11 -11.45 -9.51 -22.99
N THR A 12 -11.31 -10.10 -24.16
CA THR A 12 -10.24 -11.05 -24.46
C THR A 12 -9.28 -10.38 -25.44
N VAL A 13 -7.98 -10.53 -25.19
CA VAL A 13 -6.93 -10.08 -26.11
C VAL A 13 -6.71 -11.12 -27.22
N ASN A 14 -6.15 -10.71 -28.35
CA ASN A 14 -5.79 -11.68 -29.39
C ASN A 14 -4.56 -12.51 -29.00
N ASP A 15 -4.34 -13.63 -29.69
CA ASP A 15 -3.25 -14.56 -29.38
C ASP A 15 -1.86 -13.92 -29.48
N VAL A 16 -1.70 -12.95 -30.40
CA VAL A 16 -0.43 -12.22 -30.58
C VAL A 16 -0.10 -11.38 -29.34
N LEU A 17 -1.07 -10.67 -28.77
CA LEU A 17 -0.88 -9.90 -27.55
C LEU A 17 -0.76 -10.81 -26.33
N LEU A 18 -1.55 -11.89 -26.26
CA LEU A 18 -1.48 -12.86 -25.18
C LEU A 18 -0.09 -13.49 -25.08
N ALA A 19 0.49 -13.88 -26.22
CA ALA A 19 1.85 -14.42 -26.28
C ALA A 19 2.90 -13.44 -25.73
N LYS A 20 2.77 -12.14 -26.03
CA LYS A 20 3.66 -11.10 -25.48
C LYS A 20 3.47 -10.90 -23.97
N LEU A 21 2.25 -11.02 -23.45
CA LEU A 21 1.99 -10.90 -22.02
C LEU A 21 2.60 -12.07 -21.23
N HIS A 22 2.72 -13.24 -21.85
CA HIS A 22 3.40 -14.40 -21.26
C HIS A 22 4.92 -14.25 -21.16
N GLU A 23 5.52 -13.19 -21.72
CA GLU A 23 6.92 -12.82 -21.45
C GLU A 23 7.11 -12.21 -20.05
N ILE A 24 6.02 -11.87 -19.35
CA ILE A 24 6.02 -11.31 -18.00
C ILE A 24 5.44 -12.33 -17.03
N ASP A 25 6.21 -12.68 -16.02
CA ASP A 25 5.71 -13.50 -14.91
C ASP A 25 4.81 -12.67 -13.99
N SER A 26 3.74 -13.30 -13.50
CA SER A 26 2.86 -12.72 -12.50
C SER A 26 2.58 -13.72 -11.40
N VAL A 27 2.36 -13.20 -10.19
CA VAL A 27 2.10 -14.00 -8.99
C VAL A 27 0.96 -13.38 -8.21
N TYR A 28 0.26 -14.24 -7.49
CA TYR A 28 -0.75 -13.85 -6.51
C TYR A 28 -0.27 -14.28 -5.12
N VAL A 29 -0.40 -13.37 -4.15
CA VAL A 29 -0.03 -13.57 -2.75
C VAL A 29 -1.21 -13.10 -1.92
N ASP A 30 -1.75 -14.00 -1.10
CA ASP A 30 -2.88 -13.71 -0.22
C ASP A 30 -2.44 -12.94 1.04
N GLU A 31 -3.43 -12.48 1.82
CA GLU A 31 -3.20 -11.70 3.03
C GLU A 31 -2.44 -12.49 4.10
N ALA A 32 -2.73 -13.79 4.25
CA ALA A 32 -2.09 -14.63 5.25
C ALA A 32 -0.59 -14.79 4.98
N LYS A 33 -0.22 -15.02 3.71
CA LYS A 33 1.17 -15.08 3.28
C LYS A 33 1.86 -13.72 3.36
N THR A 34 1.16 -12.65 3.01
CA THR A 34 1.66 -11.27 3.14
C THR A 34 2.02 -10.94 4.58
N GLU A 35 1.14 -11.25 5.54
CA GLU A 35 1.37 -11.05 6.98
C GLU A 35 2.49 -11.95 7.51
N GLY A 36 2.51 -13.21 7.09
CA GLY A 36 3.55 -14.17 7.45
C GLY A 36 4.94 -13.71 7.00
N GLU A 37 5.06 -13.19 5.79
CA GLU A 37 6.34 -12.74 5.26
C GLU A 37 6.85 -11.45 5.91
N ILE A 38 5.95 -10.51 6.27
CA ILE A 38 6.32 -9.34 7.08
C ILE A 38 6.93 -9.80 8.41
N LYS A 39 6.29 -10.77 9.07
CA LYS A 39 6.75 -11.33 10.34
C LYS A 39 8.10 -12.02 10.18
N ASN A 40 8.25 -12.87 9.17
CA ASN A 40 9.47 -13.63 8.92
C ASN A 40 10.65 -12.70 8.65
N LEU A 41 10.50 -11.75 7.72
CA LEU A 41 11.58 -10.84 7.36
C LEU A 41 12.02 -9.95 8.53
N TYR A 42 11.06 -9.49 9.34
CA TYR A 42 11.36 -8.74 10.56
C TYR A 42 12.05 -9.63 11.61
N SER A 43 11.59 -10.85 11.83
CA SER A 43 12.17 -11.75 12.84
C SER A 43 13.58 -12.22 12.46
N ASP A 44 13.80 -12.51 11.18
CA ASP A 44 15.05 -13.09 10.70
C ASP A 44 16.12 -12.03 10.43
N LYS A 45 15.73 -10.85 9.95
CA LYS A 45 16.66 -9.81 9.47
C LYS A 45 16.48 -8.46 10.15
N GLY A 46 15.46 -8.27 10.98
CA GLY A 46 15.13 -6.97 11.57
C GLY A 46 14.58 -5.96 10.56
N ILE A 47 14.21 -6.39 9.35
CA ILE A 47 13.73 -5.49 8.30
C ILE A 47 12.20 -5.48 8.32
N LEU A 48 11.62 -4.34 8.71
CA LEU A 48 10.19 -4.12 8.68
C LEU A 48 9.75 -3.57 7.33
N ILE A 49 8.82 -4.25 6.67
CA ILE A 49 8.30 -3.89 5.35
C ILE A 49 6.79 -3.71 5.35
N ASP A 50 6.29 -2.91 4.41
CA ASP A 50 4.86 -2.72 4.17
C ASP A 50 4.24 -3.92 3.39
N PRO A 51 2.91 -4.09 3.39
CA PRO A 51 2.26 -5.21 2.69
C PRO A 51 2.55 -5.27 1.18
N HIS A 52 2.71 -4.15 0.49
CA HIS A 52 3.00 -4.14 -0.95
C HIS A 52 4.42 -4.65 -1.22
N THR A 53 5.39 -4.22 -0.42
CA THR A 53 6.75 -4.76 -0.46
C THR A 53 6.77 -6.25 -0.11
N SER A 54 5.94 -6.69 0.84
CA SER A 54 5.82 -8.10 1.23
C SER A 54 5.26 -8.97 0.10
N VAL A 55 4.26 -8.48 -0.66
CA VAL A 55 3.76 -9.15 -1.86
C VAL A 55 4.86 -9.30 -2.90
N ALA A 56 5.63 -8.23 -3.19
CA ALA A 56 6.73 -8.27 -4.15
C ALA A 56 7.84 -9.24 -3.70
N TYR A 57 8.21 -9.22 -2.42
CA TYR A 57 9.23 -10.11 -1.86
C TYR A 57 8.78 -11.57 -1.86
N SER A 58 7.53 -11.83 -1.47
CA SER A 58 6.91 -13.15 -1.57
C SER A 58 6.91 -13.68 -3.01
N GLY A 59 6.63 -12.81 -3.98
CA GLY A 59 6.71 -13.13 -5.40
C GLY A 59 8.12 -13.57 -5.81
N TYR A 60 9.13 -12.80 -5.42
CA TYR A 60 10.54 -13.17 -5.62
C TYR A 60 10.88 -14.53 -5.01
N LEU A 61 10.42 -14.83 -3.79
CA LEU A 61 10.65 -16.12 -3.13
C LEU A 61 9.93 -17.29 -3.83
N MET A 62 8.78 -17.04 -4.48
CA MET A 62 8.01 -18.04 -5.22
C MET A 62 8.63 -18.34 -6.59
N THR A 63 9.05 -17.32 -7.33
CA THR A 63 9.54 -17.47 -8.72
C THR A 63 11.04 -17.69 -8.80
N LYS A 64 11.81 -17.20 -7.83
CA LYS A 64 13.28 -17.34 -7.73
C LYS A 64 13.98 -17.06 -9.07
N PRO A 65 13.79 -15.86 -9.66
CA PRO A 65 14.38 -15.52 -10.94
C PRO A 65 15.92 -15.58 -10.87
N GLN A 66 16.54 -15.86 -12.01
CA GLN A 66 18.00 -15.89 -12.11
C GLN A 66 18.60 -14.48 -12.08
N GLY A 67 19.74 -14.32 -11.41
CA GLY A 67 20.48 -13.06 -11.34
C GLY A 67 20.06 -12.14 -10.19
N PHE A 68 20.65 -10.94 -10.18
CA PHE A 68 20.33 -9.93 -9.17
C PHE A 68 18.90 -9.42 -9.37
N THR A 69 18.11 -9.46 -8.29
CA THR A 69 16.72 -9.00 -8.31
C THR A 69 16.56 -7.77 -7.42
N VAL A 70 15.83 -6.78 -7.92
CA VAL A 70 15.46 -5.57 -7.17
C VAL A 70 13.97 -5.63 -6.85
N CYS A 71 13.62 -5.69 -5.56
CA CYS A 71 12.24 -5.52 -5.10
C CYS A 71 11.98 -4.04 -4.82
N VAL A 72 10.97 -3.46 -5.48
CA VAL A 72 10.60 -2.06 -5.29
C VAL A 72 9.73 -1.94 -4.03
N SER A 73 10.24 -1.23 -3.03
CA SER A 73 9.46 -0.88 -1.84
C SER A 73 8.61 0.36 -2.12
N THR A 74 7.29 0.21 -2.17
CA THR A 74 6.38 1.25 -2.67
C THR A 74 5.76 2.11 -1.57
N ALA A 75 5.83 1.67 -0.31
CA ALA A 75 5.29 2.42 0.82
C ALA A 75 6.07 2.18 2.12
N SER A 76 5.90 3.10 3.08
CA SER A 76 6.34 2.91 4.45
C SER A 76 5.42 1.93 5.19
N PRO A 77 5.92 1.05 6.09
CA PRO A 77 5.08 0.19 6.92
C PRO A 77 4.06 0.98 7.75
N TYR A 78 4.40 2.21 8.15
CA TYR A 78 3.51 3.08 8.92
C TYR A 78 2.30 3.63 8.15
N LYS A 79 2.23 3.39 6.84
CA LYS A 79 1.02 3.65 6.04
C LYS A 79 -0.05 2.57 6.23
N PHE A 80 0.29 1.42 6.81
CA PHE A 80 -0.59 0.26 6.99
C PHE A 80 -0.50 -0.31 8.42
N PRO A 81 -0.68 0.52 9.47
CA PRO A 81 -0.36 0.13 10.84
C PRO A 81 -1.17 -1.07 11.33
N LYS A 82 -2.41 -1.27 10.87
CA LYS A 82 -3.22 -2.45 11.25
C LYS A 82 -2.64 -3.76 10.73
N THR A 83 -2.24 -3.81 9.47
CA THR A 83 -1.62 -5.01 8.87
C THR A 83 -0.28 -5.30 9.53
N ILE A 84 0.52 -4.27 9.77
CA ILE A 84 1.81 -4.42 10.48
C ILE A 84 1.59 -4.90 11.92
N ALA A 85 0.63 -4.33 12.64
CA ALA A 85 0.29 -4.76 14.00
C ALA A 85 -0.11 -6.24 14.02
N LYS A 86 -0.99 -6.67 13.11
CA LYS A 86 -1.41 -8.06 13.00
C LYS A 86 -0.24 -9.01 12.70
N ALA A 87 0.61 -8.67 11.73
CA ALA A 87 1.81 -9.45 11.41
C ALA A 87 2.78 -9.58 12.60
N LEU A 88 2.90 -8.53 13.40
CA LEU A 88 3.75 -8.48 14.58
C LEU A 88 3.10 -9.09 15.85
N GLY A 89 1.87 -9.59 15.76
CA GLY A 89 1.12 -10.14 16.89
C GLY A 89 0.69 -9.09 17.92
N LEU A 90 0.50 -7.84 17.49
CA LEU A 90 -0.09 -6.76 18.27
C LEU A 90 -1.62 -6.73 18.09
N ASP A 91 -2.32 -6.09 19.01
CA ASP A 91 -3.77 -5.89 18.92
C ASP A 91 -4.09 -4.84 17.84
N SER A 92 -4.47 -5.31 16.65
CA SER A 92 -4.77 -4.46 15.49
C SER A 92 -6.15 -3.77 15.54
N SER A 93 -6.94 -3.96 16.61
CA SER A 93 -8.25 -3.30 16.77
C SER A 93 -8.14 -1.85 17.24
N LYS A 94 -6.95 -1.44 17.70
CA LYS A 94 -6.66 -0.09 18.17
C LYS A 94 -6.69 0.93 17.04
N ASP A 95 -6.82 2.19 17.46
CA ASP A 95 -6.68 3.33 16.57
C ASP A 95 -5.31 3.35 15.85
N GLU A 96 -5.29 3.78 14.59
CA GLU A 96 -4.10 3.71 13.73
C GLU A 96 -2.95 4.57 14.26
N ILE A 97 -3.25 5.68 14.92
CA ILE A 97 -2.25 6.54 15.56
C ILE A 97 -1.60 5.83 16.75
N ALA A 98 -2.40 5.14 17.58
CA ALA A 98 -1.88 4.36 18.70
C ALA A 98 -1.02 3.19 18.21
N LEU A 99 -1.45 2.52 17.14
CA LEU A 99 -0.67 1.44 16.52
C LEU A 99 0.69 1.90 16.00
N ILE A 100 0.80 3.11 15.45
CA ILE A 100 2.10 3.68 15.04
C ILE A 100 3.08 3.71 16.21
N GLU A 101 2.63 4.11 17.41
CA GLU A 101 3.48 4.11 18.61
C GLU A 101 3.84 2.70 19.06
N GLU A 102 2.89 1.76 19.08
CA GLU A 102 3.16 0.38 19.49
C GLU A 102 4.12 -0.33 18.54
N ILE A 103 3.98 -0.13 17.23
CA ILE A 103 4.89 -0.66 16.22
C ILE A 103 6.29 -0.07 16.42
N LYS A 104 6.40 1.25 16.59
CA LYS A 104 7.69 1.90 16.90
C LYS A 104 8.32 1.30 18.16
N ASN A 105 7.56 1.17 19.24
CA ASN A 105 8.08 0.66 20.51
C ASN A 105 8.52 -0.81 20.41
N LYS A 106 7.79 -1.63 19.65
CA LYS A 106 8.14 -3.04 19.43
C LYS A 106 9.33 -3.24 18.50
N THR A 107 9.44 -2.40 17.46
CA THR A 107 10.40 -2.62 16.36
C THR A 107 11.64 -1.74 16.40
N GLY A 108 11.60 -0.62 17.12
CA GLY A 108 12.66 0.39 17.11
C GLY A 108 12.75 1.19 15.80
N VAL A 109 11.98 0.82 14.77
CA VAL A 109 11.92 1.58 13.51
C VAL A 109 11.23 2.91 13.79
N MET A 110 11.75 4.00 13.22
CA MET A 110 11.16 5.32 13.39
C MET A 110 10.19 5.63 12.24
N PRO A 111 8.95 6.06 12.53
CA PRO A 111 8.07 6.63 11.51
C PRO A 111 8.61 7.97 11.01
N ASP A 112 8.29 8.30 9.76
CA ASP A 112 8.54 9.62 9.18
C ASP A 112 7.81 10.72 9.98
N GLU A 113 8.44 11.88 10.13
CA GLU A 113 7.88 13.01 10.90
C GLU A 113 6.50 13.44 10.40
N ARG A 114 6.23 13.32 9.10
CA ARG A 114 4.92 13.66 8.50
C ARG A 114 3.82 12.70 8.94
N ILE A 115 4.15 11.44 9.24
CA ILE A 115 3.21 10.47 9.80
C ILE A 115 2.95 10.79 11.28
N LEU A 116 4.00 11.16 12.02
CA LEU A 116 3.85 11.57 13.42
C LEU A 116 3.00 12.85 13.55
N ALA A 117 3.16 13.80 12.63
CA ALA A 117 2.40 15.04 12.63
C ALA A 117 0.88 14.83 12.43
N LEU A 118 0.45 13.68 11.88
CA LEU A 118 -0.98 13.38 11.67
C LEU A 118 -1.80 13.45 12.97
N LYS A 119 -1.17 13.21 14.12
CA LYS A 119 -1.80 13.31 15.46
C LYS A 119 -2.43 14.67 15.73
N ASP A 120 -1.80 15.72 15.19
CA ASP A 120 -2.14 17.11 15.48
C ASP A 120 -2.86 17.77 14.29
N ILE A 121 -3.08 17.03 13.19
CA ILE A 121 -3.75 17.58 12.01
C ILE A 121 -5.25 17.68 12.27
N LYS A 122 -5.76 18.91 12.22
CA LYS A 122 -7.18 19.17 12.07
C LYS A 122 -7.61 18.88 10.63
N LEU A 123 -8.41 17.83 10.44
CA LEU A 123 -9.02 17.55 9.14
C LEU A 123 -9.85 18.73 8.67
N ASN A 124 -9.78 19.03 7.37
CA ASN A 124 -10.68 19.99 6.74
C ASN A 124 -12.08 19.34 6.69
N PRO A 125 -13.09 19.86 7.42
CA PRO A 125 -14.42 19.25 7.48
C PRO A 125 -15.24 19.50 6.20
N PHE A 126 -14.64 20.07 5.16
CA PHE A 126 -15.31 20.41 3.93
C PHE A 126 -15.80 19.15 3.20
N VAL A 127 -17.12 19.03 3.10
CA VAL A 127 -17.82 17.98 2.36
C VAL A 127 -18.57 18.63 1.20
N CYS A 128 -18.52 18.03 0.01
CA CYS A 128 -19.31 18.46 -1.13
C CYS A 128 -19.84 17.30 -1.97
N GLU A 129 -20.93 17.58 -2.69
CA GLU A 129 -21.46 16.67 -3.70
C GLU A 129 -20.44 16.38 -4.81
N LYS A 130 -20.52 15.18 -5.39
CA LYS A 130 -19.56 14.68 -6.39
C LYS A 130 -19.46 15.58 -7.62
N ASP A 131 -20.59 16.09 -8.10
CA ASP A 131 -20.68 16.99 -9.25
C ASP A 131 -20.14 18.41 -8.95
N LYS A 132 -19.98 18.74 -7.66
CA LYS A 132 -19.46 20.03 -7.19
C LYS A 132 -17.97 20.01 -6.82
N ILE A 133 -17.29 18.86 -6.90
CA ILE A 133 -15.86 18.75 -6.55
C ILE A 133 -15.00 19.76 -7.30
N LYS A 134 -15.17 19.89 -8.63
CA LYS A 134 -14.35 20.80 -9.45
C LYS A 134 -14.50 22.26 -9.02
N GLU A 135 -15.73 22.72 -8.86
CA GLU A 135 -16.03 24.11 -8.46
C GLU A 135 -15.46 24.40 -7.07
N ASN A 136 -15.68 23.49 -6.12
CA ASN A 136 -15.27 23.66 -4.74
C ASN A 136 -13.75 23.60 -4.53
N VAL A 137 -13.06 22.68 -5.21
CA VAL A 137 -11.59 22.61 -5.17
C VAL A 137 -11.00 23.91 -5.72
N VAL A 138 -11.49 24.39 -6.87
CA VAL A 138 -11.02 25.66 -7.46
C VAL A 138 -11.27 26.83 -6.52
N LYS A 139 -12.46 26.89 -5.89
CA LYS A 139 -12.79 27.94 -4.92
C LYS A 139 -11.85 27.90 -3.72
N LYS A 140 -11.61 26.72 -3.12
CA LYS A 140 -10.73 26.59 -1.96
C LYS A 140 -9.27 26.92 -2.28
N VAL A 141 -8.74 26.44 -3.40
CA VAL A 141 -7.37 26.78 -3.82
C VAL A 141 -7.20 28.30 -3.98
N LYS A 142 -8.21 29.00 -4.54
CA LYS A 142 -8.20 30.47 -4.64
C LYS A 142 -8.26 31.17 -3.27
N GLU A 143 -8.93 30.60 -2.28
CA GLU A 143 -8.95 31.14 -0.91
C GLU A 143 -7.58 30.97 -0.23
N TYR A 144 -6.92 29.82 -0.40
CA TYR A 144 -5.58 29.59 0.13
C TYR A 144 -4.52 30.47 -0.53
N ALA A 145 -4.58 30.68 -1.84
CA ALA A 145 -3.60 31.50 -2.58
C ALA A 145 -3.71 33.02 -2.30
N LYS A 146 -4.73 33.46 -1.56
CA LYS A 146 -4.90 34.87 -1.13
C LYS A 146 -4.32 35.17 0.25
N ASN A 147 -3.96 34.13 1.00
CA ASN A 147 -3.28 34.22 2.30
C ASN A 147 -1.79 33.91 2.13
#